data_AF-K1U4V7-F1
#
_entry.id   AF-K1U4V7-F1
#
_cell.length_a   1.000
_cell.length_b   1.000
_cell.length_c   1.000
_cell.angle_alpha   90.00
_cell.angle_beta   90.00
_cell.angle_gamma   90.00
#
_symmetry.space_group_name_H-M   'P 1'
#
loop_
_entity.id
_entity.type
_entity.pdbx_description
1 polymer ?
#
loop_
_entity_poly.entity_id
_entity_poly.type
_entity_poly.pdbx_seq_one_letter_code
_entity_poly.pdbx_strand_id
1 'polypeptide(L)'
;MENTFEALKQVYDYIIVDTPPVSVVTDAAVLCKYADGALLVVRPGVTTIEGAQLSKKNLEAVNARILGVVMNGYNVKKAGKKDGYYYSYSYGYSNDDAAGKKSRSKA
;
A
#
# COMPACT_ATOMS: atom_id res chain seq x y z
N MET A 1 22.24 2.64 16.20
CA MET A 1 21.27 2.00 15.29
C MET A 1 21.68 0.60 14.93
N GLU A 2 22.94 0.37 14.53
CA GLU A 2 23.44 -0.94 14.12
C GLU A 2 23.20 -2.04 15.18
N ASN A 3 23.61 -1.81 16.44
CA ASN A 3 23.35 -2.76 17.54
C ASN A 3 21.85 -3.07 17.76
N THR A 4 20.95 -2.14 17.41
CA THR A 4 19.51 -2.34 17.57
C THR A 4 18.96 -3.24 16.46
N PHE A 5 19.30 -2.98 15.19
CA PHE A 5 18.87 -3.82 14.08
C PHE A 5 19.46 -5.24 14.17
N GLU A 6 20.72 -5.38 14.60
CA GLU A 6 21.32 -6.70 14.81
C GLU A 6 20.60 -7.50 15.91
N ALA A 7 20.23 -6.85 17.02
CA ALA A 7 19.45 -7.51 18.06
C ALA A 7 18.04 -7.91 17.56
N LEU A 8 17.36 -7.04 16.80
CA LEU A 8 16.03 -7.34 16.26
C LEU A 8 16.05 -8.50 15.26
N LYS A 9 17.07 -8.60 14.41
CA LYS A 9 17.23 -9.69 13.44
C LYS A 9 17.39 -11.08 14.09
N GLN A 10 17.83 -11.14 15.36
CA GLN A 10 17.97 -12.41 16.08
C GLN A 10 16.62 -12.97 16.58
N VAL A 11 15.59 -12.13 16.68
CA VAL A 11 14.31 -12.48 17.33
C VAL A 11 13.10 -12.33 16.43
N TYR A 12 13.22 -11.67 15.28
CA TYR A 12 12.15 -11.50 14.30
C TYR A 12 12.56 -12.00 12.92
N ASP A 13 11.64 -12.67 12.23
CA ASP A 13 11.82 -13.10 10.84
C ASP A 13 11.76 -11.92 9.86
N TYR A 14 10.94 -10.91 10.18
CA TYR A 14 10.74 -9.72 9.36
C TYR A 14 10.70 -8.46 10.23
N ILE A 15 11.36 -7.41 9.76
CA ILE A 15 11.39 -6.10 10.43
C ILE A 15 10.86 -5.06 9.44
N ILE A 16 9.71 -4.47 9.76
CA ILE A 16 9.12 -3.37 8.99
C ILE A 16 9.36 -2.07 9.75
N VAL A 17 9.93 -1.09 9.06
CA VAL A 17 10.27 0.21 9.63
C VAL A 17 9.40 1.26 8.95
N ASP A 18 8.56 1.94 9.74
CA ASP A 18 7.79 3.08 9.25
C ASP A 18 8.65 4.35 9.30
N THR A 19 8.52 5.20 8.29
CA THR A 19 9.36 6.40 8.11
C THR A 19 8.52 7.61 7.75
N PRO A 20 8.90 8.83 8.17
CA PRO A 20 8.29 10.06 7.69
C PRO A 20 8.32 10.17 6.15
N PRO A 21 7.48 11.02 5.53
CA PRO A 21 7.43 11.16 4.07
C PRO A 21 8.79 11.47 3.44
N VAL A 22 9.20 10.64 2.47
CA VAL A 22 10.48 10.72 1.74
C VAL A 22 10.67 12.05 1.01
N SER A 23 9.58 12.72 0.64
CA SER A 23 9.62 14.03 -0.01
C SER A 23 10.09 15.16 0.91
N VAL A 24 10.04 14.97 2.23
CA VAL A 24 10.30 16.02 3.23
C VAL A 24 11.51 15.69 4.11
N VAL A 25 11.85 14.40 4.29
CA VAL A 25 12.86 13.98 5.28
C VAL A 25 13.81 12.91 4.74
N THR A 26 15.10 13.04 5.09
CA THR A 26 16.19 12.11 4.75
C THR A 26 16.19 10.82 5.58
N ASP A 27 15.23 10.62 6.49
CA ASP A 27 15.23 9.48 7.43
C ASP A 27 15.18 8.13 6.71
N ALA A 28 14.39 8.04 5.63
CA ALA A 28 14.36 6.85 4.79
C ALA A 28 15.73 6.53 4.20
N ALA A 29 16.53 7.55 3.84
CA ALA A 29 17.87 7.35 3.31
C ALA A 29 18.86 6.78 4.34
N VAL A 30 18.76 7.22 5.60
CA VAL A 30 19.59 6.70 6.68
C VAL A 30 19.22 5.25 6.99
N LEU A 31 17.92 4.96 7.04
CA LEU A 31 17.39 3.63 7.37
C LEU A 31 17.60 2.60 6.26
N CYS A 32 17.70 3.03 5.00
CA CYS A 32 18.02 2.14 3.88
C CYS A 32 19.37 1.42 4.02
N LYS A 33 20.29 1.93 4.85
CA LYS A 33 21.55 1.22 5.14
C LYS A 33 21.37 -0.04 5.99
N TYR A 34 20.27 -0.12 6.73
CA TYR A 34 19.95 -1.22 7.65
C TYR A 34 18.82 -2.12 7.14
N ALA A 35 18.18 -1.75 6.02
CA ALA A 35 17.05 -2.45 5.44
C ALA A 35 17.43 -3.10 4.10
N ASP A 36 16.82 -4.24 3.80
CA ASP A 36 17.05 -4.96 2.53
C ASP A 36 16.43 -4.26 1.32
N GLY A 37 15.48 -3.35 1.57
CA GLY A 37 14.84 -2.52 0.56
C GLY A 37 13.71 -1.67 1.12
N ALA A 38 13.13 -0.85 0.25
CA ALA A 38 12.07 0.09 0.58
C ALA A 38 10.83 -0.11 -0.30
N LEU A 39 9.65 0.07 0.27
CA LEU A 39 8.39 0.16 -0.45
C LEU A 39 7.92 1.60 -0.50
N LEU A 40 7.67 2.13 -1.70
CA LEU A 40 7.12 3.47 -1.86
C LEU A 40 5.59 3.43 -1.78
N VAL A 41 5.03 4.02 -0.74
CA VAL A 41 3.57 4.10 -0.59
C VAL A 41 3.04 5.38 -1.21
N VAL A 42 2.10 5.27 -2.15
CA VAL A 42 1.46 6.41 -2.84
C VAL A 42 -0.05 6.36 -2.66
N ARG A 43 -0.70 7.54 -2.57
CA ARG A 43 -2.15 7.63 -2.43
C ARG A 43 -2.78 8.35 -3.63
N PRO A 44 -3.66 7.68 -4.41
CA PRO A 44 -4.33 8.30 -5.54
C PRO A 44 -5.16 9.52 -5.12
N GLY A 45 -5.06 10.60 -5.89
CA GLY A 45 -5.77 11.85 -5.61
C GLY A 45 -5.21 12.65 -4.43
N VAL A 46 -4.11 12.21 -3.81
CA VAL A 46 -3.41 12.94 -2.74
C VAL A 46 -1.94 13.12 -3.09
N THR A 47 -1.24 12.05 -3.46
CA THR A 47 0.14 12.10 -3.95
C THR A 47 0.14 12.55 -5.42
N THR A 48 0.84 13.64 -5.73
CA THR A 48 1.04 14.08 -7.11
C THR A 48 2.07 13.20 -7.82
N ILE A 49 2.04 13.19 -9.15
CA ILE A 49 3.01 12.41 -9.96
C ILE A 49 4.42 12.93 -9.68
N GLU A 50 4.59 14.25 -9.63
CA GLU A 50 5.87 14.92 -9.36
C GLU A 50 6.38 14.57 -7.97
N GLY A 51 5.50 14.52 -6.96
CA GLY A 51 5.86 14.13 -5.59
C GLY A 51 6.31 12.68 -5.49
N ALA A 52 5.66 11.77 -6.22
CA ALA A 52 6.06 10.37 -6.30
C ALA A 52 7.41 10.21 -7.03
N GLN A 53 7.61 10.91 -8.15
CA GLN A 53 8.86 10.92 -8.91
C GLN A 53 10.03 11.48 -8.09
N LEU A 54 9.80 12.57 -7.34
CA LEU A 54 10.81 13.14 -6.46
C LEU A 54 11.18 12.16 -5.34
N SER A 55 10.19 11.51 -4.72
CA SER A 55 10.43 10.50 -3.69
C SER A 55 11.24 9.32 -4.21
N LYS A 56 10.91 8.83 -5.41
CA LYS A 56 11.68 7.80 -6.11
C LYS A 56 13.13 8.26 -6.33
N LYS A 57 13.34 9.47 -6.88
CA LYS A 57 14.67 10.03 -7.13
C LYS A 57 15.50 10.16 -5.85
N ASN A 58 14.88 10.56 -4.75
CA ASN A 58 15.55 10.66 -3.45
C ASN A 58 16.01 9.30 -2.93
N LEU A 59 15.18 8.25 -3.08
CA LEU A 59 15.55 6.88 -2.73
C LEU A 59 16.67 6.34 -3.62
N GLU A 60 16.63 6.60 -4.93
CA GLU A 60 17.69 6.21 -5.87
C GLU A 60 19.02 6.93 -5.54
N ALA A 61 18.97 8.22 -5.17
CA ALA A 61 20.15 9.01 -4.83
C ALA A 61 20.93 8.47 -3.62
N VAL A 62 20.26 7.71 -2.75
CA VAL A 62 20.87 7.09 -1.56
C VAL A 62 21.09 5.59 -1.74
N ASN A 63 20.99 5.11 -2.99
CA ASN A 63 21.12 3.72 -3.39
C ASN A 63 20.16 2.78 -2.66
N ALA A 64 18.98 3.28 -2.27
CA ALA A 64 17.95 2.44 -1.70
C ALA A 64 17.42 1.46 -2.77
N ARG A 65 17.32 0.18 -2.40
CA ARG A 65 16.67 -0.81 -3.25
C ARG A 65 15.16 -0.65 -3.16
N ILE A 66 14.55 -0.02 -4.16
CA ILE A 66 13.09 0.09 -4.24
C ILE A 66 12.53 -1.28 -4.64
N LEU A 67 11.82 -1.94 -3.72
CA LEU A 67 11.20 -3.25 -3.94
C LEU A 67 9.94 -3.13 -4.79
N GLY A 68 9.25 -1.99 -4.72
CA GLY A 68 8.03 -1.72 -5.45
C GLY A 68 7.27 -0.51 -4.92
N VAL A 69 6.07 -0.32 -5.46
CA VAL A 69 5.16 0.77 -5.09
C VAL A 69 3.85 0.18 -4.59
N VAL A 70 3.35 0.68 -3.46
CA VAL A 70 2.04 0.31 -2.91
C VAL A 70 1.08 1.47 -3.13
N MET A 71 0.03 1.23 -3.92
CA MET A 71 -1.07 2.17 -4.06
C MET A 71 -2.06 1.98 -2.90
N ASN A 72 -2.08 2.94 -1.97
CA ASN A 72 -2.93 2.90 -0.79
C ASN A 72 -4.10 3.89 -0.91
N GLY A 73 -5.26 3.55 -0.34
CA GLY A 73 -6.44 4.43 -0.33
C GLY A 73 -7.15 4.55 -1.68
N TYR A 74 -6.96 3.59 -2.58
CA TYR A 74 -7.70 3.54 -3.84
C TYR A 74 -9.20 3.31 -3.59
N ASN A 75 -10.03 4.21 -4.10
CA ASN A 75 -11.48 4.11 -4.00
C ASN A 75 -12.07 3.70 -5.35
N VAL A 76 -12.36 2.40 -5.48
CA VAL A 76 -12.92 1.78 -6.70
C VAL A 76 -14.22 2.47 -7.15
N LYS A 77 -15.08 2.87 -6.20
CA LYS A 77 -16.37 3.51 -6.51
C LYS A 77 -16.23 4.93 -7.06
N LYS A 78 -15.18 5.65 -6.66
CA LYS A 78 -14.87 6.99 -7.19
C LYS A 78 -14.11 6.91 -8.53
N ALA A 79 -13.27 5.89 -8.71
CA ALA A 79 -12.51 5.68 -9.95
C ALA A 79 -13.42 5.33 -11.14
N GLY A 80 -14.41 4.45 -10.94
CA GLY A 80 -15.36 4.04 -12.00
C GLY A 80 -16.28 5.16 -12.53
N LYS A 81 -16.29 6.34 -11.89
CA LYS A 81 -17.04 7.51 -12.40
C LYS A 81 -16.23 8.41 -13.33
N LYS A 82 -14.89 8.28 -13.36
CA LYS A 82 -14.02 9.11 -14.20
C LYS A 82 -13.41 8.36 -15.38
N ASP A 83 -13.05 7.09 -15.21
CA ASP A 83 -12.34 6.34 -16.24
C ASP A 83 -13.13 5.07 -16.58
N GLY A 84 -13.81 5.10 -17.73
CA GLY A 84 -14.74 4.06 -18.22
C GLY A 84 -14.08 2.76 -18.69
N TYR A 85 -13.13 2.20 -17.94
CA TYR A 85 -12.52 0.91 -18.21
C TYR A 85 -12.54 0.04 -16.95
N TYR A 86 -13.63 -0.72 -16.80
CA TYR A 86 -13.82 -1.65 -15.68
C TYR A 86 -13.51 -3.08 -16.17
N TYR A 87 -12.39 -3.66 -15.73
CA TYR A 87 -12.15 -5.10 -15.81
C TYR A 87 -12.44 -5.69 -14.42
N SER A 88 -13.63 -6.26 -14.27
CA SER A 88 -14.13 -6.81 -13.01
C SER A 88 -13.50 -8.17 -12.72
N TYR A 89 -12.62 -8.26 -11.72
CA TYR A 89 -12.32 -9.52 -11.05
C TYR A 89 -13.16 -9.58 -9.77
N SER A 90 -14.36 -10.13 -9.89
CA SER A 90 -15.25 -10.41 -8.76
C SER A 90 -14.98 -11.85 -8.30
N TYR A 91 -14.34 -12.00 -7.14
CA TYR A 91 -14.39 -13.26 -6.39
C TYR A 91 -15.75 -13.28 -5.66
N GLY A 92 -16.63 -14.18 -6.12
CA GLY A 92 -17.95 -14.38 -5.54
C GLY A 92 -17.85 -15.12 -4.20
N TYR A 93 -18.15 -14.42 -3.11
CA TYR A 93 -18.72 -15.05 -1.93
C TYR A 93 -20.24 -15.04 -2.12
N SER A 94 -20.81 -16.16 -2.55
CA SER A 94 -22.25 -16.41 -2.44
C SER A 94 -22.57 -16.58 -0.96
N ASN A 95 -23.15 -15.55 -0.34
CA ASN A 95 -23.93 -15.73 0.88
C ASN A 95 -25.29 -16.31 0.48
N ASP A 96 -25.36 -17.63 0.38
CA ASP A 96 -26.60 -18.39 0.35
C ASP A 96 -27.23 -18.40 1.75
N ASP A 97 -27.75 -17.26 2.20
CA ASP A 97 -28.56 -17.17 3.42
C ASP A 97 -29.75 -16.23 3.19
N ALA A 98 -30.66 -16.66 2.33
CA ALA A 98 -32.02 -16.13 2.26
C ALA A 98 -33.04 -17.28 2.38
N ALA A 99 -32.95 -18.01 3.48
CA ALA A 99 -33.98 -18.95 3.90
C ALA A 99 -35.25 -18.19 4.32
N GLY A 100 -36.31 -18.41 3.53
CA GLY A 100 -37.67 -18.61 4.04
C GLY A 100 -38.44 -17.39 4.55
N LYS A 101 -39.41 -16.92 3.74
CA LYS A 101 -40.75 -16.49 4.19
C LYS A 101 -41.72 -16.42 3.00
N LYS A 102 -42.36 -17.54 2.67
CA LYS A 102 -43.59 -17.56 1.86
C LYS A 102 -44.78 -17.33 2.80
N SER A 103 -45.34 -16.12 2.77
CA SER A 103 -46.65 -15.83 3.36
C SER A 103 -47.72 -15.97 2.29
N ARG A 104 -48.65 -16.91 2.51
CA ARG A 104 -49.87 -17.12 1.71
C ARG A 104 -50.83 -15.93 1.90
N SER A 105 -51.48 -15.50 0.82
CA SER A 105 -52.75 -14.77 0.90
C SER A 105 -53.65 -15.21 -0.25
N LYS A 106 -54.89 -15.55 0.11
CA LYS A 106 -56.01 -15.99 -0.72
C LYS A 106 -56.51 -14.86 -1.65
N ALA A 107 -57.02 -15.25 -2.82
CA ALA A 107 -58.24 -14.75 -3.43
C ALA A 107 -58.89 -15.92 -4.19
#